data_AF-Q22821-F1
#
_entry.id   AF-Q22821-F1
#
_cell.length_a   1.000
_cell.length_b   1.000
_cell.length_c   1.000
_cell.angle_alpha   90.00
_cell.angle_beta   90.00
_cell.angle_gamma   90.00
#
_symmetry.space_group_name_H-M   'P 1'
#
loop_
_entity.id
_entity.type
_entity.pdbx_description
1 polymer ?
#
loop_
_entity_poly.entity_id
_entity_poly.type
_entity_poly.pdbx_seq_one_letter_code
_entity_poly.pdbx_strand_id
1 'polypeptide(L)'
;MLTAQPRKSIIELAEDSGLFDINASDLVFEASANGICYYDFVLSCRRCPASEGSGKMLYLAKFDDSVNLEVFETVHIPQELFEDGLPQHDLGLMTLGILIWKHVIAKSRVLCLVRNMDGDNTQPLEALKRATYKFSVSHHVQTMVPRRSSVSSGSSFGSNHSYYSEGMRMRILLCQSRNQVDNIPAQAIRETKALLNPSSNPILCLCFPIV
;
A
#
# COMPACT_ATOMS: atom_id res chain seq x y z
N MET A 1 19.51 -3.18 27.88
CA MET A 1 19.01 -1.81 27.64
C MET A 1 17.77 -1.92 26.77
N LEU A 2 16.58 -1.65 27.31
CA LEU A 2 15.35 -1.58 26.51
C LEU A 2 15.32 -0.21 25.82
N THR A 3 15.93 -0.10 24.64
CA THR A 3 15.64 1.02 23.74
C THR A 3 14.28 0.76 23.10
N ALA A 4 13.20 0.87 23.89
CA ALA A 4 11.87 0.92 23.34
C ALA A 4 11.76 2.27 22.63
N GLN A 5 12.11 2.32 21.33
CA GLN A 5 11.73 3.47 20.53
C GLN A 5 10.22 3.67 20.72
N PRO A 6 9.75 4.90 21.00
CA PRO A 6 8.34 5.14 21.20
C PRO A 6 7.57 4.66 19.96
N ARG A 7 6.46 3.95 20.17
CA ARG A 7 5.59 3.53 19.09
C ARG A 7 5.11 4.77 18.35
N LYS A 8 5.38 4.85 17.05
CA LYS A 8 4.92 5.95 16.18
C LYS A 8 3.43 6.22 16.40
N SER A 9 3.03 7.47 16.35
CA SER A 9 1.63 7.89 16.32
C SER A 9 0.94 7.44 15.03
N ILE A 10 -0.41 7.44 15.01
CA ILE A 10 -1.15 7.14 13.77
C ILE A 10 -0.89 8.17 12.67
N ILE A 11 -0.63 9.43 13.04
CA ILE A 11 -0.32 10.51 12.09
C ILE A 11 1.02 10.25 11.41
N GLU A 12 2.07 9.92 12.17
CA GLU A 12 3.39 9.60 11.62
C GLU A 12 3.34 8.38 10.69
N LEU A 13 2.54 7.37 11.05
CA LEU A 13 2.34 6.19 10.22
C LEU A 13 1.57 6.49 8.93
N ALA A 14 0.54 7.32 9.00
CA ALA A 14 -0.24 7.72 7.84
C ALA A 14 0.60 8.58 6.88
N GLU A 15 1.42 9.48 7.41
CA GLU A 15 2.41 10.25 6.65
C GLU A 15 3.40 9.34 5.94
N ASP A 16 4.01 8.41 6.69
CA ASP A 16 4.94 7.42 6.15
C ASP A 16 4.33 6.57 5.01
N SER A 17 3.04 6.25 5.13
CA SER A 17 2.31 5.46 4.14
C SER A 17 1.92 6.25 2.88
N GLY A 18 2.03 7.58 2.89
CA GLY A 18 1.60 8.45 1.78
C GLY A 18 0.11 8.76 1.77
N LEU A 19 -0.64 8.48 2.84
CA LEU A 19 -2.08 8.81 2.91
C LEU A 19 -2.35 10.32 2.91
N PHE A 20 -1.39 11.16 3.29
CA PHE A 20 -1.50 12.61 3.18
C PHE A 20 -1.19 13.15 1.78
N ASP A 21 -0.61 12.32 0.89
CA ASP A 21 -0.33 12.70 -0.49
C ASP A 21 -1.56 12.53 -1.40
N ILE A 22 -2.60 11.85 -0.90
CA ILE A 22 -3.88 11.63 -1.59
C ILE A 22 -4.99 12.48 -0.97
N ASN A 23 -6.01 12.79 -1.77
CA ASN A 23 -7.23 13.46 -1.36
C ASN A 23 -8.40 12.46 -1.29
N ALA A 24 -9.51 12.88 -0.67
CA ALA A 24 -10.74 12.08 -0.64
C ALA A 24 -11.28 11.74 -2.06
N SER A 25 -11.00 12.56 -3.07
CA SER A 25 -11.35 12.26 -4.46
C SER A 25 -10.52 11.12 -5.06
N ASP A 26 -9.26 10.95 -4.63
CA ASP A 26 -8.41 9.84 -5.06
C ASP A 26 -8.91 8.50 -4.48
N LEU A 27 -9.77 8.56 -3.45
CA LEU A 27 -10.41 7.38 -2.86
C LEU A 27 -11.66 6.93 -3.61
N VAL A 28 -12.08 7.65 -4.66
CA VAL A 28 -13.18 7.24 -5.53
C VAL A 28 -12.71 6.11 -6.44
N PHE A 29 -13.45 5.00 -6.41
CA PHE A 29 -13.34 3.90 -7.35
C PHE A 29 -14.33 4.15 -8.50
N GLU A 30 -13.85 4.58 -9.66
CA GLU A 30 -14.69 4.72 -10.84
C GLU A 30 -15.12 3.34 -11.36
N ALA A 31 -16.39 2.98 -11.14
CA ALA A 31 -17.03 1.84 -11.80
C ALA A 31 -17.94 2.36 -12.92
N SER A 32 -17.68 1.95 -14.15
CA SER A 32 -18.34 2.48 -15.36
C SER A 32 -19.86 2.26 -15.45
N ALA A 33 -20.47 1.47 -14.55
CA ALA A 33 -21.88 1.06 -14.67
C ALA A 33 -22.79 1.37 -13.46
N ASN A 34 -22.27 1.55 -12.24
CA ASN A 34 -23.07 1.44 -11.01
C ASN A 34 -23.03 2.68 -10.08
N GLY A 35 -22.55 3.82 -10.57
CA GLY A 35 -22.40 5.04 -9.76
C GLY A 35 -21.06 5.15 -9.04
N ILE A 36 -20.97 6.10 -8.11
CA ILE A 36 -19.73 6.38 -7.36
C ILE A 36 -19.51 5.29 -6.32
N CYS A 37 -18.36 4.62 -6.40
CA CYS A 37 -17.86 3.70 -5.39
C CYS A 37 -16.59 4.28 -4.76
N TYR A 38 -16.18 3.76 -3.61
CA TYR A 38 -14.90 4.10 -2.97
C TYR A 38 -14.02 2.86 -2.86
N TYR A 39 -12.70 3.03 -2.76
CA TYR A 39 -11.84 1.91 -2.40
C TYR A 39 -12.11 1.50 -0.95
N ASP A 40 -12.14 0.19 -0.72
CA ASP A 40 -12.24 -0.37 0.63
C ASP A 40 -10.88 -0.32 1.34
N PHE A 41 -9.80 -0.43 0.55
CA PHE A 41 -8.44 -0.42 1.07
C PHE A 41 -7.49 0.43 0.24
N VAL A 42 -6.47 0.98 0.91
CA VAL A 42 -5.27 1.55 0.30
C VAL A 42 -4.06 0.73 0.76
N LEU A 43 -3.31 0.20 -0.20
CA LEU A 43 -2.06 -0.52 0.03
C LEU A 43 -0.89 0.37 -0.41
N SER A 44 0.12 0.51 0.43
CA SER A 44 1.34 1.23 0.07
C SER A 44 2.56 0.60 0.73
N CYS A 45 3.75 1.01 0.30
CA CYS A 45 5.00 0.63 0.95
C CYS A 45 5.85 1.85 1.23
N ARG A 46 6.97 1.71 1.94
CA ARG A 46 8.08 2.69 1.97
C ARG A 46 9.40 2.03 2.30
N ARG A 47 10.50 2.73 2.04
CA ARG A 47 11.82 2.33 2.55
C ARG A 47 11.98 2.73 4.02
N CYS A 48 12.39 1.80 4.86
CA CYS A 48 12.67 2.08 6.26
C CYS A 48 14.05 2.77 6.40
N PRO A 49 14.17 3.78 7.27
CA PRO A 49 15.47 4.29 7.67
C PRO A 49 16.24 3.22 8.45
N ALA A 50 17.58 3.34 8.52
CA ALA A 50 18.43 2.40 9.24
C ALA A 50 18.04 2.26 10.74
N SER A 51 17.49 3.32 11.33
CA SER A 51 16.98 3.34 12.71
C SER A 51 15.79 2.40 12.96
N GLU A 52 15.12 1.92 11.91
CA GLU A 52 13.97 1.02 11.96
C GLU A 52 14.31 -0.40 11.43
N GLY A 53 15.59 -0.77 11.42
CA GLY A 53 16.03 -2.13 11.07
C GLY A 53 16.38 -2.35 9.59
N SER A 54 16.48 -1.28 8.79
CA SER A 54 16.66 -1.38 7.32
C SER A 54 15.54 -2.18 6.63
N GLY A 55 15.53 -2.27 5.30
CA GLY A 55 14.44 -2.90 4.54
C GLY A 55 13.29 -1.95 4.22
N LYS A 56 12.05 -2.46 4.21
CA LYS A 56 10.86 -1.73 3.79
C LYS A 56 9.67 -1.98 4.72
N MET A 57 8.72 -1.07 4.75
CA MET A 57 7.45 -1.23 5.47
C MET A 57 6.31 -1.28 4.46
N LEU A 58 5.37 -2.21 4.64
CA LEU A 58 4.08 -2.22 3.97
C LEU A 58 3.00 -1.65 4.88
N TYR A 59 2.01 -1.00 4.28
CA TYR A 59 0.88 -0.37 4.94
C TYR A 59 -0.41 -0.80 4.26
N LEU A 60 -1.41 -1.21 5.04
CA LEU A 60 -2.76 -1.44 4.57
C LEU A 60 -3.72 -0.59 5.41
N ALA A 61 -4.37 0.36 4.76
CA ALA A 61 -5.41 1.19 5.35
C ALA A 61 -6.78 0.71 4.87
N LYS A 62 -7.68 0.38 5.80
CA LYS A 62 -9.09 0.06 5.52
C LYS A 62 -9.94 1.31 5.75
N PHE A 63 -10.82 1.62 4.81
CA PHE A 63 -11.77 2.72 4.94
C PHE A 63 -13.20 2.20 5.14
N ASP A 64 -14.00 2.97 5.88
CA ASP A 64 -15.44 2.75 5.99
C ASP A 64 -16.21 3.38 4.80
N ASP A 65 -17.53 3.20 4.78
CA ASP A 65 -18.40 3.77 3.73
C ASP A 65 -18.41 5.32 3.71
N SER A 66 -17.97 5.95 4.80
CA SER A 66 -17.81 7.41 4.90
C SER A 66 -16.39 7.87 4.57
N VAL A 67 -15.52 6.95 4.14
CA VAL A 67 -14.11 7.19 3.80
C VAL A 67 -13.29 7.66 5.02
N ASN A 68 -13.64 7.19 6.21
CA ASN A 68 -12.82 7.34 7.41
C ASN A 68 -11.90 6.14 7.56
N LEU A 69 -10.72 6.36 8.13
CA LEU A 69 -9.81 5.26 8.42
C LEU A 69 -10.42 4.39 9.52
N GLU A 70 -10.69 3.12 9.25
CA GLU A 70 -11.23 2.16 10.21
C GLU A 70 -10.11 1.33 10.84
N VAL A 71 -9.24 0.78 9.99
CA VAL A 71 -8.14 -0.11 10.38
C VAL A 71 -6.86 0.34 9.68
N PHE A 72 -5.75 0.34 10.42
CA PHE A 72 -4.42 0.60 9.86
C PHE A 72 -3.44 -0.51 10.24
N GLU A 73 -3.00 -1.28 9.25
CA GLU A 73 -2.07 -2.39 9.43
C GLU A 73 -0.70 -2.09 8.84
N THR A 74 0.35 -2.57 9.51
CA THR A 74 1.73 -2.45 9.03
C THR A 74 2.46 -3.78 9.04
N VAL A 75 3.37 -4.00 8.09
CA VAL A 75 4.29 -5.16 8.09
C VAL A 75 5.70 -4.68 7.75
N HIS A 76 6.66 -4.96 8.62
CA HIS A 76 8.07 -4.72 8.31
C HIS A 76 8.61 -5.87 7.46
N ILE A 77 9.22 -5.53 6.33
CA ILE A 77 9.91 -6.44 5.42
C ILE A 77 11.42 -6.28 5.68
N PRO A 78 12.03 -7.23 6.39
CA PRO A 78 13.43 -7.17 6.76
C PRO A 78 14.35 -7.27 5.52
N GLN A 79 15.54 -6.68 5.61
CA GLN A 79 16.46 -6.53 4.47
C GLN A 79 16.90 -7.89 3.89
N GLU A 80 17.03 -8.89 4.76
CA GLU A 80 17.48 -10.25 4.47
C GLU A 80 16.55 -10.95 3.47
N LEU A 81 15.26 -10.62 3.46
CA LEU A 81 14.32 -11.20 2.48
C LEU A 81 14.62 -10.70 1.06
N PHE A 82 15.09 -9.47 0.91
CA PHE A 82 15.50 -8.94 -0.39
C PHE A 82 16.82 -9.54 -0.86
N GLU A 83 17.74 -9.84 0.06
CA GLU A 83 18.99 -10.56 -0.23
C GLU A 83 18.71 -12.00 -0.67
N ASP A 84 17.68 -12.63 -0.10
CA ASP A 84 17.15 -13.94 -0.52
C ASP A 84 16.33 -13.86 -1.84
N GLY A 85 16.37 -12.73 -2.55
CA GLY A 85 15.79 -12.57 -3.90
C GLY A 85 14.33 -12.13 -3.93
N LEU A 86 13.75 -11.67 -2.81
CA LEU A 86 12.48 -10.94 -2.87
C LEU A 86 12.69 -9.62 -3.64
N PRO A 87 11.82 -9.27 -4.60
CA PRO A 87 11.99 -8.02 -5.33
C PRO A 87 11.79 -6.78 -4.47
N GLN A 88 12.63 -5.77 -4.69
CA GLN A 88 12.61 -4.52 -3.93
C GLN A 88 11.71 -3.45 -4.54
N HIS A 89 11.25 -3.60 -5.79
CA HIS A 89 10.42 -2.58 -6.45
C HIS A 89 9.01 -2.54 -5.85
N ASP A 90 8.37 -1.36 -5.87
CA ASP A 90 7.12 -1.11 -5.15
C ASP A 90 5.97 -2.01 -5.65
N LEU A 91 5.86 -2.27 -6.96
CA LEU A 91 4.81 -3.16 -7.52
C LEU A 91 4.93 -4.62 -7.04
N GLY A 92 6.17 -5.13 -6.92
CA GLY A 92 6.41 -6.47 -6.41
C GLY A 92 6.03 -6.58 -4.93
N LEU A 93 6.22 -5.50 -4.19
CA LEU A 93 5.77 -5.38 -2.82
C LEU A 93 4.26 -5.22 -2.69
N MET A 94 3.58 -4.60 -3.67
CA MET A 94 2.12 -4.61 -3.72
C MET A 94 1.61 -6.05 -3.86
N THR A 95 2.24 -6.85 -4.73
CA THR A 95 1.93 -8.27 -4.87
C THR A 95 2.12 -9.02 -3.54
N LEU A 96 3.22 -8.76 -2.83
CA LEU A 96 3.44 -9.32 -1.49
C LEU A 96 2.36 -8.89 -0.50
N GLY A 97 1.99 -7.61 -0.47
CA GLY A 97 0.94 -7.08 0.39
C GLY A 97 -0.41 -7.78 0.15
N ILE A 98 -0.81 -7.94 -1.11
CA ILE A 98 -2.02 -8.70 -1.48
C ILE A 98 -1.98 -10.12 -0.90
N LEU A 99 -0.83 -10.79 -0.93
CA LEU A 99 -0.69 -12.16 -0.45
C LEU A 99 -0.61 -12.27 1.09
N ILE A 100 -0.08 -11.26 1.77
CA ILE A 100 -0.08 -11.16 3.23
C ILE A 100 -1.51 -10.99 3.74
N TRP A 101 -2.24 -10.02 3.18
CA TRP A 101 -3.58 -9.64 3.64
C TRP A 101 -4.73 -10.28 2.86
N LYS A 102 -4.46 -11.32 2.07
CA LYS A 102 -5.44 -11.98 1.18
C LYS A 102 -6.78 -12.31 1.84
N HIS A 103 -6.78 -12.67 3.12
CA HIS A 103 -8.01 -13.03 3.87
C HIS A 103 -8.81 -11.80 4.31
N VAL A 104 -8.15 -10.65 4.45
CA VAL A 104 -8.76 -9.38 4.86
C VAL A 104 -9.33 -8.64 3.64
N ILE A 105 -8.59 -8.62 2.53
CA ILE A 105 -8.93 -7.80 1.34
C ILE A 105 -9.72 -8.56 0.27
N ALA A 106 -9.97 -9.86 0.43
CA ALA A 106 -10.67 -10.66 -0.58
C ALA A 106 -11.99 -9.99 -0.99
N LYS A 107 -12.31 -10.04 -2.28
CA LYS A 107 -13.53 -9.45 -2.88
C LYS A 107 -13.69 -7.94 -2.66
N SER A 108 -12.60 -7.24 -2.36
CA SER A 108 -12.61 -5.79 -2.08
C SER A 108 -11.96 -4.98 -3.21
N ARG A 109 -12.08 -3.67 -3.12
CA ARG A 109 -11.45 -2.67 -4.02
C ARG A 109 -10.21 -2.09 -3.33
N VAL A 110 -9.06 -2.23 -3.97
CA VAL A 110 -7.76 -1.85 -3.39
C VAL A 110 -7.06 -0.83 -4.29
N LEU A 111 -6.69 0.31 -3.72
CA LEU A 111 -5.80 1.28 -4.35
C LEU A 111 -4.36 0.98 -3.95
N CYS A 112 -3.51 0.64 -4.91
CA CYS A 112 -2.09 0.39 -4.70
C CYS A 112 -1.30 1.67 -4.98
N LEU A 113 -0.73 2.28 -3.94
CA LEU A 113 0.12 3.45 -4.04
C LEU A 113 1.59 3.04 -4.19
N VAL A 114 2.21 3.46 -5.29
CA VAL A 114 3.64 3.20 -5.59
C VAL A 114 4.39 4.52 -5.73
N ARG A 115 5.64 4.62 -5.26
CA ARG A 115 6.41 5.87 -5.42
C ARG A 115 7.11 5.99 -6.76
N ASN A 116 7.44 4.85 -7.35
CA ASN A 116 8.14 4.82 -8.63
C ASN A 116 7.58 3.71 -9.53
N MET A 117 7.41 4.04 -10.81
CA MET A 117 7.06 3.12 -11.90
C MET A 117 8.07 3.21 -13.06
N ASP A 118 9.31 3.61 -12.82
CA ASP A 118 10.34 3.67 -13.86
C ASP A 118 10.75 2.25 -14.31
N GLY A 119 10.78 2.02 -15.63
CA GLY A 119 11.25 0.77 -16.23
C GLY A 119 10.15 -0.16 -16.76
N ASP A 120 10.53 -1.40 -17.09
CA ASP A 120 9.59 -2.42 -17.54
C ASP A 120 8.79 -2.97 -16.35
N ASN A 121 7.52 -2.56 -16.27
CA ASN A 121 6.59 -2.99 -15.23
C ASN A 121 5.66 -4.12 -15.68
N THR A 122 5.84 -4.67 -16.88
CA THR A 122 4.93 -5.68 -17.44
C THR A 122 4.80 -6.89 -16.52
N GLN A 123 5.93 -7.46 -16.12
CA GLN A 123 5.98 -8.64 -15.24
C GLN A 123 5.47 -8.35 -13.81
N PRO A 124 5.89 -7.27 -13.12
CA PRO A 124 5.30 -6.91 -11.83
C PRO A 124 3.79 -6.64 -11.86
N LEU A 125 3.30 -6.00 -12.92
CA LEU A 125 1.86 -5.77 -13.10
C LEU A 125 1.10 -7.06 -13.37
N GLU A 126 1.66 -7.98 -14.16
CA GLU A 126 1.05 -9.29 -14.39
C GLU A 126 0.98 -10.11 -13.10
N ALA A 127 2.06 -10.11 -12.31
CA ALA A 127 2.09 -10.74 -10.99
C ALA A 127 1.01 -10.19 -10.06
N LEU A 128 0.86 -8.87 -10.02
CA LEU A 128 -0.18 -8.21 -9.23
C LEU A 128 -1.58 -8.57 -9.72
N LYS A 129 -1.82 -8.56 -11.04
CA LYS A 129 -3.10 -8.97 -11.65
C LYS A 129 -3.46 -10.40 -11.29
N ARG A 130 -2.51 -11.34 -11.39
CA ARG A 130 -2.70 -12.74 -11.00
C ARG A 130 -3.03 -12.90 -9.52
N ALA A 131 -2.29 -12.22 -8.65
CA ALA A 131 -2.52 -12.26 -7.20
C ALA A 131 -3.91 -11.73 -6.83
N THR A 132 -4.28 -10.57 -7.37
CA THR A 132 -5.58 -9.92 -7.10
C THR A 132 -6.74 -10.71 -7.69
N TYR A 133 -6.61 -11.23 -8.92
CA TYR A 133 -7.64 -12.03 -9.59
C TYR A 133 -8.04 -13.26 -8.76
N LYS A 134 -7.05 -14.00 -8.22
CA LYS A 134 -7.29 -15.19 -7.39
C LYS A 134 -8.20 -14.94 -6.19
N PHE A 135 -8.14 -13.75 -5.60
CA PHE A 135 -8.95 -13.36 -4.44
C PHE A 135 -10.11 -12.42 -4.80
N SER A 136 -10.42 -12.30 -6.10
CA SER A 136 -11.46 -11.40 -6.63
C SER A 136 -11.29 -9.95 -6.19
N VAL A 137 -10.04 -9.50 -6.06
CA VAL A 137 -9.71 -8.12 -5.67
C VAL A 137 -9.71 -7.25 -6.91
N SER A 138 -10.53 -6.21 -6.90
CA SER A 138 -10.44 -5.13 -7.90
C SER A 138 -9.33 -4.19 -7.48
N HIS A 139 -8.40 -3.87 -8.38
CA HIS A 139 -7.24 -3.05 -8.01
C HIS A 139 -6.96 -1.97 -9.04
N HIS A 140 -6.49 -0.82 -8.54
CA HIS A 140 -5.87 0.21 -9.35
C HIS A 140 -4.47 0.51 -8.79
N VAL A 141 -3.56 0.91 -9.67
CA VAL A 141 -2.21 1.32 -9.30
C VAL A 141 -2.08 2.81 -9.58
N GLN A 142 -1.68 3.57 -8.56
CA GLN A 142 -1.46 5.00 -8.68
C GLN A 142 -0.03 5.33 -8.24
N THR A 143 0.70 6.05 -9.08
CA THR A 143 1.99 6.60 -8.69
C THR A 143 1.78 7.80 -7.77
N MET A 144 2.39 7.77 -6.59
CA MET A 144 2.47 8.93 -5.70
C MET A 144 3.43 9.93 -6.34
N VAL A 145 2.88 10.97 -6.94
CA VAL A 145 3.66 12.15 -7.29
C VAL A 145 3.80 12.97 -6.02
N PRO A 146 5.02 13.22 -5.50
CA PRO A 146 5.20 14.17 -4.41
C PRO A 146 4.59 15.50 -4.86
N ARG A 147 3.48 15.91 -4.25
CA ARG A 147 2.88 17.20 -4.57
C ARG A 147 3.91 18.24 -4.14
N ARG A 148 4.54 18.92 -5.10
CA ARG A 148 5.43 20.05 -4.80
C ARG A 148 4.64 20.98 -3.90
N SER A 149 5.06 21.12 -2.64
CA SER A 149 4.71 22.30 -1.87
C SER A 149 5.25 23.46 -2.71
N SER A 150 4.35 24.20 -3.35
CA SER A 150 4.73 25.43 -4.01
C SER A 150 5.49 26.25 -2.96
N VAL A 151 6.74 26.54 -3.25
CA VAL A 151 7.58 27.46 -2.50
C VAL A 151 6.98 28.86 -2.70
N SER A 152 5.81 29.11 -2.14
CA SER A 152 5.21 30.43 -2.05
C SER A 152 5.67 31.03 -0.73
N SER A 153 6.93 31.45 -0.76
CA SER A 153 7.39 32.61 -0.02
C SER A 153 6.50 33.79 -0.44
N GLY A 154 5.73 34.34 0.51
CA GLY A 154 5.10 35.65 0.35
C GLY A 154 3.64 35.66 -0.09
N SER A 155 2.89 36.51 0.61
CA SER A 155 1.51 36.95 0.37
C SER A 155 0.38 35.97 0.68
N SER A 156 -0.37 36.39 1.71
CA SER A 156 -1.72 35.98 2.09
C SER A 156 -2.65 35.78 0.88
N PHE A 157 -3.60 34.84 1.03
CA PHE A 157 -4.66 34.39 0.12
C PHE A 157 -4.39 33.05 -0.60
N GLY A 158 -4.82 31.95 0.03
CA GLY A 158 -5.05 30.67 -0.67
C GLY A 158 -4.78 29.41 0.14
N SER A 159 -5.25 29.33 1.39
CA SER A 159 -5.13 28.22 2.34
C SER A 159 -5.76 26.87 1.92
N ASN A 160 -6.05 26.63 0.64
CA ASN A 160 -6.75 25.41 0.21
C ASN A 160 -5.92 24.14 0.40
N HIS A 161 -4.58 24.22 0.33
CA HIS A 161 -3.71 23.05 0.41
C HIS A 161 -3.63 22.46 1.83
N SER A 162 -3.72 23.30 2.88
CA SER A 162 -3.82 22.82 4.26
C SER A 162 -5.19 22.20 4.53
N TYR A 163 -6.28 22.79 4.01
CA TYR A 163 -7.63 22.26 4.20
C TYR A 163 -7.83 20.84 3.64
N TYR A 164 -7.31 20.53 2.44
CA TYR A 164 -7.41 19.16 1.90
C TYR A 164 -6.66 18.15 2.78
N SER A 165 -5.47 18.53 3.28
CA SER A 165 -4.71 17.70 4.21
C SER A 165 -5.40 17.59 5.57
N GLU A 166 -6.11 18.63 6.04
CA GLU A 166 -6.88 18.61 7.29
C GLU A 166 -8.06 17.63 7.20
N GLY A 167 -8.76 17.57 6.06
CA GLY A 167 -9.84 16.61 5.84
C GLY A 167 -9.36 15.16 5.94
N MET A 168 -8.27 14.82 5.25
CA MET A 168 -7.64 13.50 5.39
C MET A 168 -7.11 13.24 6.80
N ARG A 169 -6.52 14.25 7.45
CA ARG A 169 -6.05 14.16 8.83
C ARG A 169 -7.16 13.82 9.80
N MET A 170 -8.34 14.46 9.68
CA MET A 170 -9.50 14.12 10.51
C MET A 170 -9.96 12.68 10.27
N ARG A 171 -9.99 12.23 9.00
CA ARG A 171 -10.34 10.84 8.65
C ARG A 171 -9.37 9.82 9.27
N ILE A 172 -8.07 10.15 9.30
CA ILE A 172 -7.03 9.31 9.92
C ILE A 172 -7.16 9.28 11.44
N LEU A 173 -7.51 10.41 12.08
CA LEU A 173 -7.73 10.47 13.53
C LEU A 173 -8.92 9.62 14.00
N LEU A 174 -9.84 9.26 13.09
CA LEU A 174 -10.96 8.36 13.37
C LEU A 174 -10.58 6.86 13.31
N CYS A 175 -9.30 6.54 13.10
CA CYS A 175 -8.77 5.17 13.13
C CYS A 175 -9.21 4.43 14.39
N GLN A 176 -9.94 3.32 14.19
CA GLN A 176 -10.52 2.54 15.28
C GLN A 176 -9.53 1.48 15.79
N SER A 177 -8.75 0.88 14.89
CA SER A 177 -7.77 -0.15 15.26
C SER A 177 -6.47 -0.03 14.47
N ARG A 178 -5.36 -0.37 15.14
CA ARG A 178 -4.03 -0.33 14.56
C ARG A 178 -3.23 -1.57 14.93
N ASN A 179 -2.89 -2.36 13.92
CA ASN A 179 -2.20 -3.63 14.07
C ASN A 179 -0.86 -3.64 13.35
N GLN A 180 0.09 -4.42 13.86
CA GLN A 180 1.34 -4.71 13.18
C GLN A 180 1.40 -6.22 13.00
N VAL A 181 1.66 -6.66 11.78
CA VAL A 181 1.86 -8.07 11.49
C VAL A 181 3.29 -8.42 11.87
N ASP A 182 3.44 -9.28 12.88
CA ASP A 182 4.75 -9.63 13.42
C ASP A 182 5.55 -10.54 12.49
N ASN A 183 4.87 -11.46 11.79
CA ASN A 183 5.51 -12.47 10.94
C ASN A 183 4.86 -12.53 9.56
N ILE A 184 5.69 -12.43 8.52
CA ILE A 184 5.24 -12.59 7.14
C ILE A 184 5.03 -14.08 6.86
N PRO A 185 3.85 -14.50 6.36
CA PRO A 185 3.63 -15.89 5.99
C PRO A 185 4.66 -16.35 4.94
N ALA A 186 5.40 -17.43 5.23
CA ALA A 186 6.38 -17.98 4.29
C ALA A 186 5.78 -18.34 2.92
N GLN A 187 4.50 -18.71 2.90
CA GLN A 187 3.75 -18.94 1.66
C GLN A 187 3.63 -17.65 0.81
N ALA A 188 3.34 -16.50 1.42
CA ALA A 188 3.22 -15.24 0.70
C ALA A 188 4.55 -14.85 0.04
N ILE A 189 5.67 -15.06 0.73
CA ILE A 189 7.02 -14.83 0.18
C ILE A 189 7.28 -15.73 -1.03
N ARG A 190 7.05 -17.04 -0.89
CA ARG A 190 7.25 -18.02 -1.98
C ARG A 190 6.38 -17.72 -3.20
N GLU A 191 5.09 -17.43 -2.98
CA GLU A 191 4.14 -17.09 -4.04
C GLU A 191 4.52 -15.79 -4.73
N THR A 192 4.97 -14.77 -3.99
CA THR A 192 5.47 -13.51 -4.57
C THR A 192 6.66 -13.74 -5.48
N LYS A 193 7.67 -14.48 -5.01
CA LYS A 193 8.88 -14.79 -5.80
C LYS A 193 8.53 -15.53 -7.09
N ALA A 194 7.62 -16.51 -7.02
CA ALA A 194 7.20 -17.26 -8.20
C ALA A 194 6.37 -16.43 -9.18
N LEU A 195 5.47 -15.57 -8.70
CA LEU A 195 4.68 -14.70 -9.58
C LEU A 195 5.54 -13.66 -10.30
N LEU A 196 6.51 -13.10 -9.59
CA LEU A 196 7.45 -12.12 -10.16
C LEU A 196 8.56 -12.77 -10.97
N ASN A 197 8.80 -14.07 -10.83
CA ASN A 197 9.67 -14.84 -11.70
C ASN A 197 9.03 -16.19 -12.05
N PRO A 198 8.11 -16.23 -13.04
CA PRO A 198 7.39 -17.46 -13.40
C PRO A 198 8.29 -18.62 -13.81
N SER A 199 9.50 -18.32 -14.31
CA SER A 199 10.49 -19.35 -14.68
C SER A 199 10.98 -20.17 -13.50
N SER A 200 10.94 -19.61 -12.28
CA SER A 200 11.42 -20.27 -11.06
C SER A 200 10.49 -21.38 -10.57
N ASN A 201 9.18 -21.23 -10.77
CA ASN A 201 8.19 -22.22 -10.36
C ASN A 201 6.89 -22.08 -11.17
N PRO A 202 6.85 -22.64 -12.40
CA PRO A 202 5.71 -22.49 -13.29
C PRO A 202 4.44 -23.15 -12.75
N ILE A 203 4.58 -24.22 -11.94
CA ILE A 203 3.44 -24.92 -11.32
C ILE A 203 2.72 -24.00 -10.34
N LEU A 204 3.46 -23.22 -9.54
CA LEU A 204 2.83 -22.29 -8.60
C LEU A 204 2.07 -21.18 -9.32
N CYS A 205 2.53 -20.73 -10.49
CA CYS A 205 1.81 -19.76 -11.32
C CYS A 205 0.46 -20.30 -11.83
N LEU A 206 0.31 -21.63 -12.01
CA LEU A 206 -0.98 -22.24 -12.37
C LEU A 206 -2.01 -22.10 -11.25
N CYS A 207 -1.56 -22.02 -9.99
CA CYS A 207 -2.43 -21.71 -8.85
C CYS A 207 -2.90 -20.24 -8.81
N PHE A 208 -2.46 -19.42 -9.76
CA PHE A 208 -2.84 -18.02 -9.95
C PHE A 208 -3.22 -17.79 -11.42
N PRO A 209 -4.43 -18.22 -11.81
CA PRO A 209 -4.90 -18.03 -13.17
C PRO A 209 -4.95 -16.54 -13.53
N ILE A 210 -4.75 -16.24 -14.82
CA ILE A 210 -5.06 -14.95 -15.40
C ILE A 210 -6.31 -15.13 -16.26
N VAL A 211 -7.24 -14.19 -16.21
CA VAL A 211 -8.35 -14.10 -17.17
C VAL A 211 -8.15 -12.84 -18.00
#